data_AF-R9KLR5-F1
#
_entry.id   AF-R9KLR5-F1
#
_cell.length_a   1.000
_cell.length_b   1.000
_cell.length_c   1.000
_cell.angle_alpha   90.00
_cell.angle_beta   90.00
_cell.angle_gamma   90.00
#
_symmetry.space_group_name_H-M   'P 1'
#
loop_
_entity.id
_entity.type
_entity.pdbx_description
1 polymer ?
#
loop_
_entity_poly.entity_id
_entity_poly.type
_entity_poly.pdbx_seq_one_letter_code
_entity_poly.pdbx_strand_id
1 'polypeptide(L)'
;MLIAKKPCSFGGRQFFIDDEIPAELVADPTTQVRFGILAVINTDDNAEGMKDGKAHDEYSGVFYTQEEVDVMVSEAVAAAVSEMEQKQEELQRSIVLLQQTNPEMCDGIITIDINGTSDGENEQMTPVFATREDVQKVFEIMQMNADEGVKVVTHVMSENVLILLHAVDGRKTIKDAVKKRADILFMFDEKAVVQAVFTDVNTATISNATVEVNAAANMEGADA
;
A
#
# COMPACT_ATOMS: atom_id res chain seq x y z
N MET A 1 5.60 -8.65 -71.36
CA MET A 1 5.81 -7.19 -71.35
C MET A 1 5.84 -6.68 -69.92
N LEU A 2 6.72 -5.72 -69.56
CA LEU A 2 6.76 -5.14 -68.21
C LEU A 2 6.03 -3.80 -68.18
N ILE A 3 5.16 -3.61 -67.20
CA ILE A 3 4.39 -2.38 -67.01
C ILE A 3 4.67 -1.78 -65.63
N ALA A 4 4.91 -0.48 -65.56
CA ALA A 4 5.07 0.23 -64.29
C ALA A 4 3.75 0.27 -63.48
N LYS A 5 3.79 -0.09 -62.21
CA LYS A 5 2.68 0.09 -61.25
C LYS A 5 2.86 1.30 -60.33
N LYS A 6 4.06 1.88 -60.34
CA LYS A 6 4.43 3.09 -59.59
C LYS A 6 5.39 3.92 -60.43
N PRO A 7 5.49 5.25 -60.18
CA PRO A 7 6.54 6.07 -60.78
C PRO A 7 7.91 5.48 -60.43
N CYS A 8 8.69 5.11 -61.46
CA CYS A 8 9.97 4.43 -61.31
C CYS A 8 10.98 4.93 -62.34
N SER A 9 12.27 4.65 -62.11
CA SER A 9 13.34 5.09 -63.01
C SER A 9 14.28 3.93 -63.32
N PHE A 10 14.39 3.59 -64.61
CA PHE A 10 15.24 2.51 -65.11
C PHE A 10 16.13 3.01 -66.24
N GLY A 11 17.41 2.64 -66.22
CA GLY A 11 18.38 3.09 -67.24
C GLY A 11 18.52 4.61 -67.38
N GLY A 12 18.22 5.38 -66.32
CA GLY A 12 18.25 6.85 -66.34
C GLY A 12 17.00 7.51 -66.96
N ARG A 13 15.94 6.75 -67.25
CA ARG A 13 14.65 7.26 -67.74
C ARG A 13 13.56 7.06 -66.70
N GLN A 14 12.66 8.02 -66.57
CA GLN A 14 11.49 7.93 -65.69
C GLN A 14 10.30 7.33 -66.44
N PHE A 15 9.54 6.49 -65.73
CA PHE A 15 8.33 5.83 -66.19
C PHE A 15 7.22 6.06 -65.16
N PHE A 16 6.02 6.34 -65.63
CA PHE A 16 4.83 6.54 -64.81
C PHE A 16 3.93 5.30 -64.82
N ILE A 17 2.89 5.31 -64.00
CA ILE A 17 1.99 4.17 -63.86
C ILE A 17 1.38 3.82 -65.23
N ASP A 18 1.37 2.52 -65.52
CA ASP A 18 0.93 1.87 -66.74
C ASP A 18 1.82 2.11 -67.99
N ASP A 19 2.99 2.74 -67.83
CA ASP A 19 4.00 2.82 -68.90
C ASP A 19 4.67 1.46 -69.15
N GLU A 20 4.92 1.17 -70.43
CA GLU A 20 5.69 0.00 -70.86
C GLU A 20 7.19 0.22 -70.67
N ILE A 21 7.84 -0.74 -70.02
CA ILE A 21 9.27 -0.69 -69.72
C ILE A 21 9.99 -1.82 -70.46
N PRO A 22 11.00 -1.49 -71.30
CA PRO A 22 11.86 -2.50 -71.91
C PRO A 22 12.61 -3.32 -70.84
N ALA A 23 12.53 -4.65 -70.93
CA ALA A 23 13.13 -5.56 -69.94
C ALA A 23 14.66 -5.41 -69.81
N GLU A 24 15.35 -4.95 -70.85
CA GLU A 24 16.79 -4.72 -70.85
C GLU A 24 17.23 -3.58 -69.92
N LEU A 25 16.34 -2.60 -69.66
CA LEU A 25 16.63 -1.50 -68.74
C LEU A 25 16.44 -1.90 -67.27
N VAL A 26 15.82 -3.06 -67.05
CA VAL A 26 15.43 -3.56 -65.75
C VAL A 26 16.40 -4.66 -65.34
N ALA A 27 17.36 -4.34 -64.49
CA ALA A 27 18.41 -5.27 -64.08
C ALA A 27 17.87 -6.56 -63.42
N ASP A 28 16.75 -6.47 -62.69
CA ASP A 28 16.07 -7.63 -62.11
C ASP A 28 14.54 -7.44 -62.16
N PRO A 29 13.89 -7.90 -63.24
CA PRO A 29 12.45 -7.75 -63.42
C PRO A 29 11.64 -8.50 -62.35
N THR A 30 12.08 -9.69 -61.97
CA THR A 30 11.35 -10.57 -61.05
C THR A 30 11.25 -9.95 -59.66
N THR A 31 12.36 -9.40 -59.16
CA THR A 31 12.36 -8.74 -57.85
C THR A 31 11.56 -7.44 -57.84
N GLN A 32 11.54 -6.69 -58.95
CA GLN A 32 10.77 -5.45 -59.04
C GLN A 32 9.26 -5.70 -59.17
N VAL A 33 8.86 -6.80 -59.80
CA VAL A 33 7.47 -7.29 -59.78
C VAL A 33 7.08 -7.66 -58.34
N ARG A 34 7.95 -8.38 -57.62
CA ARG A 34 7.73 -8.71 -56.21
C ARG A 34 7.60 -7.47 -55.31
N PHE A 35 8.37 -6.42 -55.56
CA PHE A 35 8.23 -5.14 -54.86
C PHE A 35 7.01 -4.31 -55.30
N GLY A 36 6.20 -4.83 -56.23
CA GLY A 36 5.01 -4.16 -56.75
C GLY A 36 5.31 -2.89 -57.54
N ILE A 37 6.53 -2.78 -58.09
CA ILE A 37 6.95 -1.68 -58.95
C ILE A 37 6.57 -1.97 -60.39
N LEU A 38 6.67 -3.23 -60.82
CA LEU A 38 6.34 -3.68 -62.17
C LEU A 38 5.25 -4.75 -62.17
N ALA A 39 4.58 -4.95 -63.31
CA ALA A 39 3.72 -6.08 -63.59
C ALA A 39 4.13 -6.72 -64.92
N VAL A 40 4.13 -8.06 -64.98
CA VAL A 40 4.35 -8.79 -66.23
C VAL A 40 3.00 -9.07 -66.87
N ILE A 41 2.76 -8.53 -68.06
CA ILE A 41 1.62 -8.92 -68.90
C ILE A 41 2.13 -9.85 -69.99
N ASN A 42 1.58 -11.05 -70.04
CA ASN A 42 1.73 -11.96 -71.17
C ASN A 42 0.54 -11.71 -72.11
N THR A 43 0.83 -11.25 -73.31
CA THR A 43 -0.17 -11.06 -74.39
C THR A 43 -0.54 -12.40 -75.01
N ASP A 44 -1.13 -13.27 -74.20
CA ASP A 44 -1.94 -14.39 -74.65
C ASP A 44 -3.34 -14.16 -74.07
N ASP A 45 -4.16 -13.43 -74.82
CA ASP A 45 -5.53 -13.10 -74.45
C ASP A 45 -6.38 -14.38 -74.38
N ASN A 46 -6.63 -14.87 -73.17
CA ASN A 46 -7.88 -15.55 -72.84
C ASN A 46 -8.33 -15.10 -71.46
N ALA A 47 -9.30 -14.18 -71.48
CA ALA A 47 -10.10 -13.82 -70.33
C ALA A 47 -10.77 -15.08 -69.78
N GLU A 48 -10.58 -15.37 -68.49
CA GLU A 48 -11.61 -15.80 -67.53
C GLU A 48 -10.96 -15.96 -66.14
N GLY A 49 -11.58 -15.37 -65.12
CA GLY A 49 -11.34 -15.74 -63.72
C GLY A 49 -10.41 -14.81 -62.95
N MET A 50 -11.02 -13.84 -62.28
CA MET A 50 -10.54 -13.31 -61.00
C MET A 50 -10.18 -14.48 -60.07
N LYS A 51 -8.87 -14.75 -59.89
CA LYS A 51 -8.35 -15.42 -58.69
C LYS A 51 -7.01 -14.78 -58.32
N ASP A 52 -7.02 -14.10 -57.19
CA ASP A 52 -5.86 -13.65 -56.45
C ASP A 52 -4.98 -14.86 -56.09
N GLY A 53 -4.11 -15.24 -57.02
CA GLY A 53 -3.14 -16.33 -56.86
C GLY A 53 -1.77 -15.75 -56.61
N LYS A 54 -1.45 -15.49 -55.34
CA LYS A 54 -0.07 -15.25 -54.91
C LYS A 54 0.79 -16.42 -55.36
N ALA A 55 1.83 -16.15 -56.16
CA ALA A 55 2.94 -17.07 -56.33
C ALA A 55 3.63 -17.17 -54.96
N HIS A 56 3.36 -18.29 -54.29
CA HIS A 56 4.06 -18.74 -53.11
C HIS A 56 5.56 -18.74 -53.38
N ASP A 57 6.29 -17.98 -52.57
CA ASP A 57 7.72 -18.19 -52.34
C ASP A 57 7.97 -19.67 -51.96
N GLU A 58 9.17 -20.17 -52.19
CA GLU A 58 9.63 -21.44 -51.63
C GLU A 58 9.68 -21.34 -50.11
N TYR A 59 8.54 -21.57 -49.48
CA TYR A 59 8.45 -22.07 -48.11
C TYR A 59 8.13 -23.54 -48.26
N SER A 60 9.10 -24.39 -47.92
CA SER A 60 8.76 -25.73 -47.46
C SER A 60 7.91 -25.54 -46.21
N GLY A 61 6.59 -25.45 -46.40
CA GLY A 61 5.64 -25.54 -45.30
C GLY A 61 5.92 -26.87 -44.63
N VAL A 62 6.52 -26.84 -43.45
CA VAL A 62 6.49 -27.97 -42.54
C VAL A 62 5.00 -28.18 -42.26
N PHE A 63 4.40 -29.18 -42.90
CA PHE A 63 3.04 -29.56 -42.63
C PHE A 63 3.05 -30.24 -41.26
N TYR A 64 2.74 -29.47 -40.22
CA TYR A 64 2.60 -30.02 -38.88
C TYR A 64 1.42 -31.00 -38.87
N THR A 65 1.60 -32.13 -38.20
CA THR A 65 0.47 -33.01 -37.91
C THR A 65 -0.47 -32.32 -36.93
N GLN A 66 -1.74 -32.74 -36.90
CA GLN A 66 -2.69 -32.22 -35.93
C GLN A 66 -2.20 -32.41 -34.48
N GLU A 67 -1.46 -33.49 -34.23
CA GLU A 67 -0.85 -33.83 -32.95
C GLU A 67 0.27 -32.85 -32.57
N GLU A 68 1.13 -32.46 -33.52
CA GLU A 68 2.19 -31.46 -33.29
C GLU A 68 1.63 -30.07 -33.00
N VAL A 69 0.54 -29.69 -33.68
CA VAL A 69 -0.18 -28.43 -33.41
C VAL A 69 -0.82 -28.47 -32.02
N ASP A 70 -1.46 -29.58 -31.66
CA ASP A 70 -2.11 -29.75 -30.36
C ASP A 70 -1.10 -29.66 -29.19
N VAL A 71 0.09 -30.24 -29.36
CA VAL A 71 1.20 -30.11 -28.40
C VAL A 71 1.63 -28.66 -28.25
N MET A 72 1.83 -27.94 -29.37
CA MET A 72 2.28 -26.55 -29.35
C MET A 72 1.24 -25.61 -28.71
N VAL A 73 -0.04 -25.83 -29.00
CA VAL A 73 -1.13 -25.06 -28.40
C VAL A 73 -1.23 -25.37 -26.90
N SER A 74 -1.14 -26.64 -26.52
CA SER A 74 -1.22 -27.07 -25.12
C SER A 74 -0.07 -26.49 -24.29
N GLU A 75 1.15 -26.48 -24.82
CA GLU A 75 2.31 -25.89 -24.16
C GLU A 75 2.19 -24.36 -24.05
N ALA A 76 1.79 -23.67 -25.12
CA ALA A 76 1.62 -22.22 -25.10
C ALA A 76 0.52 -21.79 -24.12
N VAL A 77 -0.58 -22.54 -24.04
CA VAL A 77 -1.65 -22.30 -23.07
C VAL A 77 -1.16 -22.58 -21.66
N ALA A 78 -0.45 -23.67 -21.42
CA ALA A 78 0.11 -23.99 -20.09
C ALA A 78 1.12 -22.94 -19.62
N ALA A 79 1.99 -22.45 -20.51
CA ALA A 79 2.94 -21.38 -20.21
C ALA A 79 2.21 -20.08 -19.84
N ALA A 80 1.19 -19.69 -20.62
CA ALA A 80 0.40 -18.50 -20.33
C ALA A 80 -0.37 -18.62 -18.99
N VAL A 81 -0.93 -19.80 -18.69
CA VAL A 81 -1.60 -20.06 -17.40
C VAL A 81 -0.61 -19.97 -16.24
N SER A 82 0.59 -20.53 -16.38
CA SER A 82 1.63 -20.46 -15.36
C SER A 82 2.09 -19.01 -15.09
N GLU A 83 2.25 -18.20 -16.14
CA GLU A 83 2.57 -16.77 -15.98
C GLU A 83 1.44 -16.00 -15.29
N MET A 84 0.18 -16.33 -15.60
CA MET A 84 -0.98 -15.71 -14.94
C MET A 84 -1.08 -16.12 -13.47
N GLU A 85 -0.85 -17.39 -13.14
CA GLU A 85 -0.80 -17.87 -11.76
C GLU A 85 0.33 -17.19 -10.98
N GLN A 86 1.53 -17.07 -11.55
CA GLN A 86 2.65 -16.37 -10.92
C GLN A 86 2.30 -14.89 -10.63
N LYS A 87 1.71 -14.18 -11.60
CA LYS A 87 1.27 -12.79 -11.42
C LYS A 87 0.13 -12.68 -10.40
N GLN A 88 -0.77 -13.65 -10.35
CA GLN A 88 -1.85 -13.69 -9.37
C GLN A 88 -1.31 -13.94 -7.96
N GLU A 89 -0.32 -14.82 -7.79
CA GLU A 89 0.37 -15.00 -6.51
C GLU A 89 1.14 -13.75 -6.08
N GLU A 90 1.83 -13.07 -7.00
CA GLU A 90 2.52 -11.81 -6.70
C GLU A 90 1.54 -10.70 -6.30
N LEU A 91 0.40 -10.62 -6.98
CA LEU A 91 -0.69 -9.71 -6.61
C LEU A 91 -1.26 -10.07 -5.23
N GLN A 92 -1.47 -11.35 -4.94
CA GLN A 92 -1.92 -11.78 -3.61
C GLN A 92 -0.89 -11.48 -2.53
N ARG A 93 0.41 -11.71 -2.78
CA ARG A 93 1.50 -11.38 -1.86
C ARG A 93 1.58 -9.88 -1.60
N SER A 94 1.44 -9.05 -2.63
CA SER A 94 1.43 -7.59 -2.48
C SER A 94 0.18 -7.10 -1.73
N ILE A 95 -1.00 -7.68 -1.95
CA ILE A 95 -2.20 -7.39 -1.15
C ILE A 95 -1.97 -7.72 0.32
N VAL A 96 -1.40 -8.89 0.65
CA VAL A 96 -1.10 -9.27 2.04
C VAL A 96 -0.07 -8.32 2.67
N LEU A 97 0.98 -7.94 1.94
CA LEU A 97 1.97 -6.97 2.40
C LEU A 97 1.32 -5.61 2.68
N LEU A 98 0.45 -5.14 1.79
CA LEU A 98 -0.27 -3.88 1.95
C LEU A 98 -1.30 -3.91 3.10
N GLN A 99 -1.95 -5.05 3.32
CA GLN A 99 -2.86 -5.27 4.45
C GLN A 99 -2.10 -5.36 5.79
N GLN A 100 -0.89 -5.90 5.80
CA GLN A 100 0.01 -5.90 6.96
C GLN A 100 0.52 -4.50 7.29
N THR A 101 0.75 -3.66 6.28
CA THR A 101 1.02 -2.23 6.46
C THR A 101 -0.29 -1.47 6.57
N ASN A 102 -1.06 -1.71 7.63
CA ASN A 102 -2.35 -1.06 7.82
C ASN A 102 -2.16 0.47 8.02
N PRO A 103 -2.46 1.32 7.02
CA PRO A 103 -2.26 2.76 7.14
C PRO A 103 -3.36 3.41 7.99
N GLU A 104 -4.44 2.67 8.30
CA GLU A 104 -5.54 3.11 9.18
C GLU A 104 -5.37 2.66 10.65
N MET A 105 -4.26 2.01 11.02
CA MET A 105 -4.03 1.50 12.38
C MET A 105 -2.86 2.15 13.12
N CYS A 106 -2.26 3.19 12.55
CA CYS A 106 -1.54 4.15 13.39
C CYS A 106 -2.55 5.18 13.88
N ASP A 107 -3.16 4.93 15.04
CA ASP A 107 -4.08 5.83 15.76
C ASP A 107 -3.41 7.15 16.21
N GLY A 108 -2.41 7.64 15.48
CA GLY A 108 -1.50 8.70 15.92
C GLY A 108 -0.61 8.29 17.11
N ILE A 109 -0.75 7.07 17.63
CA ILE A 109 0.01 6.52 18.75
C ILE A 109 1.21 5.74 18.22
N ILE A 110 2.41 6.19 18.59
CA ILE A 110 3.68 5.50 18.35
C ILE A 110 4.16 4.82 19.64
N THR A 111 4.71 3.61 19.50
CA THR A 111 5.35 2.91 20.63
C THR A 111 6.83 3.27 20.68
N ILE A 112 7.30 3.75 21.82
CA ILE A 112 8.70 4.13 22.07
C ILE A 112 9.23 3.29 23.22
N ASP A 113 10.20 2.43 22.95
CA ASP A 113 10.89 1.66 23.98
C ASP A 113 11.91 2.52 24.71
N ILE A 114 11.77 2.63 26.03
CA ILE A 114 12.64 3.45 26.87
C ILE A 114 13.44 2.54 27.81
N ASN A 115 14.74 2.76 27.91
CA ASN A 115 15.56 2.12 28.95
C ASN A 115 15.12 2.63 30.33
N GLY A 116 14.56 1.74 31.15
CA GLY A 116 14.25 2.05 32.54
C GLY A 116 15.52 2.34 33.32
N THR A 117 15.53 3.39 34.14
CA THR A 117 16.54 3.59 35.19
C THR A 117 16.20 2.66 36.37
N SER A 118 16.24 1.35 36.13
CA SER A 118 16.23 0.38 37.22
C SER A 118 17.66 0.24 37.68
N ASP A 119 17.95 0.59 38.93
CA ASP A 119 19.28 0.44 39.57
C ASP A 119 19.68 -1.04 39.78
N GLY A 120 19.09 -1.98 39.02
CA GLY A 120 19.33 -3.43 39.09
C GLY A 120 19.64 -4.00 37.71
N GLU A 121 20.41 -5.09 37.70
CA GLU A 121 21.12 -5.71 36.55
C GLU A 121 20.26 -6.23 35.38
N ASN A 122 18.98 -5.86 35.29
CA ASN A 122 18.11 -6.19 34.16
C ASN A 122 17.55 -4.90 33.57
N GLU A 123 18.18 -4.43 32.48
CA GLU A 123 17.63 -3.36 31.63
C GLU A 123 16.33 -3.84 30.98
N GLN A 124 15.21 -3.72 31.70
CA GLN A 124 13.89 -3.90 31.12
C GLN A 124 13.51 -2.61 30.37
N MET A 125 13.45 -2.72 29.04
CA MET A 125 12.85 -1.69 28.21
C MET A 125 11.37 -1.59 28.54
N THR A 126 10.90 -0.38 28.85
CA THR A 126 9.48 -0.10 29.11
C THR A 126 8.87 0.54 27.86
N PRO A 127 7.85 -0.07 27.23
CA PRO A 127 7.18 0.53 26.08
C PRO A 127 6.29 1.69 26.54
N VAL A 128 6.45 2.85 25.90
CA VAL A 128 5.59 4.02 26.10
C VAL A 128 4.79 4.29 24.83
N PHE A 129 3.47 4.40 24.96
CA PHE A 129 2.56 4.71 23.87
C PHE A 129 2.36 6.21 23.82
N ALA A 130 2.90 6.88 22.82
CA ALA A 130 2.91 8.34 22.72
C ALA A 130 2.15 8.81 21.49
N THR A 131 1.32 9.83 21.66
CA THR A 131 0.68 10.52 20.53
C THR A 131 1.65 11.47 19.85
N ARG A 132 1.29 11.97 18.66
CA ARG A 132 2.04 13.05 18.00
C ARG A 132 2.17 14.28 18.90
N GLU A 133 1.11 14.64 19.61
CA GLU A 133 1.04 15.79 20.50
C GLU A 133 1.98 15.61 21.70
N ASP A 134 2.03 14.41 22.27
CA ASP A 134 2.96 14.09 23.37
C ASP A 134 4.42 14.31 22.92
N VAL A 135 4.78 13.76 21.76
CA VAL A 135 6.13 13.85 21.20
C VAL A 135 6.50 15.30 20.88
N GLN A 136 5.58 16.06 20.29
CA GLN A 136 5.77 17.49 20.03
C GLN A 136 6.03 18.27 21.31
N LYS A 137 5.29 17.98 22.38
CA LYS A 137 5.46 18.67 23.66
C LYS A 137 6.80 18.37 24.32
N VAL A 138 7.28 17.12 24.22
CA VAL A 138 8.63 16.74 24.68
C VAL A 138 9.69 17.58 23.97
N PHE A 139 9.65 17.65 22.63
CA PHE A 139 10.61 18.46 21.86
C PHE A 139 10.50 19.96 22.13
N GLU A 140 9.29 20.48 22.35
CA GLU A 140 9.07 21.87 22.72
C GLU A 140 9.82 22.20 24.04
N ILE A 141 9.65 21.38 25.07
CA ILE A 141 10.29 21.58 26.38
C ILE A 141 11.81 21.40 26.29
N MET A 142 12.29 20.41 25.53
CA MET A 142 13.72 20.17 25.31
C MET A 142 14.43 21.37 24.65
N GLN A 143 13.74 22.08 23.76
CA GLN A 143 14.29 23.23 23.04
C GLN A 143 14.20 24.55 23.82
N MET A 144 13.36 24.62 24.86
CA MET A 144 13.29 25.78 25.75
C MET A 144 14.55 25.90 26.62
N ASN A 145 14.76 27.08 27.22
CA ASN A 145 15.75 27.19 28.29
C ASN A 145 15.28 26.45 29.57
N ALA A 146 16.20 26.22 30.50
CA ALA A 146 15.90 25.44 31.71
C ALA A 146 14.80 26.10 32.57
N ASP A 147 14.82 27.42 32.73
CA ASP A 147 13.89 28.14 33.62
C ASP A 147 12.46 28.19 33.06
N GLU A 148 12.32 28.37 31.75
CA GLU A 148 11.04 28.29 31.04
C GLU A 148 10.52 26.86 30.99
N GLY A 149 11.41 25.90 30.68
CA GLY A 149 11.06 24.48 30.62
C GLY A 149 10.46 23.99 31.94
N VAL A 150 11.05 24.36 33.09
CA VAL A 150 10.51 24.02 34.42
C VAL A 150 9.08 24.55 34.60
N LYS A 151 8.77 25.78 34.16
CA LYS A 151 7.42 26.35 34.26
C LYS A 151 6.40 25.64 33.36
N VAL A 152 6.82 25.14 32.21
CA VAL A 152 5.94 24.37 31.33
C VAL A 152 5.69 23.00 31.93
N VAL A 153 6.73 22.33 32.43
CA VAL A 153 6.64 20.99 33.05
C VAL A 153 5.63 20.95 34.20
N THR A 154 5.55 21.99 35.04
CA THR A 154 4.59 22.01 36.15
C THR A 154 3.13 21.91 35.72
N HIS A 155 2.81 22.15 34.44
CA HIS A 155 1.47 22.12 33.88
C HIS A 155 1.21 20.92 32.94
N VAL A 156 2.19 20.03 32.75
CA VAL A 156 2.03 18.85 31.89
C VAL A 156 1.10 17.82 32.56
N MET A 157 0.06 17.39 31.86
CA MET A 157 -0.93 16.41 32.34
C MET A 157 -0.71 15.00 31.78
N SER A 158 0.05 14.88 30.67
CA SER A 158 0.31 13.60 30.03
C SER A 158 1.44 12.87 30.75
N GLU A 159 1.13 11.69 31.29
CA GLU A 159 2.11 10.77 31.86
C GLU A 159 3.18 10.40 30.83
N ASN A 160 2.75 10.09 29.59
CA ASN A 160 3.65 9.69 28.51
C ASN A 160 4.70 10.79 28.23
N VAL A 161 4.29 12.07 28.24
CA VAL A 161 5.21 13.21 28.11
C VAL A 161 6.21 13.25 29.26
N LEU A 162 5.77 13.03 30.50
CA LEU A 162 6.66 13.05 31.66
C LEU A 162 7.66 11.89 31.63
N ILE A 163 7.22 10.68 31.30
CA ILE A 163 8.09 9.51 31.18
C ILE A 163 9.14 9.75 30.09
N LEU A 164 8.70 10.15 28.89
CA LEU A 164 9.60 10.44 27.77
C LEU A 164 10.58 11.54 28.13
N LEU A 165 10.10 12.67 28.66
CA LEU A 165 10.93 13.81 29.00
C LEU A 165 11.98 13.48 30.08
N HIS A 166 11.63 12.66 31.07
CA HIS A 166 12.60 12.19 32.08
C HIS A 166 13.72 11.33 31.47
N ALA A 167 13.40 10.53 30.46
CA ALA A 167 14.36 9.69 29.75
C ALA A 167 15.28 10.50 28.84
N VAL A 168 14.73 11.41 28.04
CA VAL A 168 15.46 12.07 26.94
C VAL A 168 16.14 13.40 27.32
N ASP A 169 15.63 14.12 28.32
CA ASP A 169 16.17 15.44 28.68
C ASP A 169 17.39 15.30 29.59
N GLY A 170 18.58 15.68 29.11
CA GLY A 170 19.81 15.60 29.90
C GLY A 170 19.91 16.61 31.06
N ARG A 171 19.03 17.61 31.15
CA ARG A 171 19.13 18.69 32.14
C ARG A 171 18.53 18.25 33.48
N LYS A 172 19.37 18.22 34.52
CA LYS A 172 18.95 17.83 35.88
C LYS A 172 17.79 18.66 36.42
N THR A 173 17.78 19.98 36.17
CA THR A 173 16.70 20.88 36.61
C THR A 173 15.34 20.50 36.02
N ILE A 174 15.31 20.02 34.78
CA ILE A 174 14.11 19.53 34.12
C ILE A 174 13.72 18.16 34.69
N LYS A 175 14.65 17.21 34.83
CA LYS A 175 14.36 15.89 35.42
C LYS A 175 13.77 16.01 36.82
N ASP A 176 14.32 16.88 37.66
CA ASP A 176 13.83 17.11 39.03
C ASP A 176 12.42 17.71 39.02
N ALA A 177 12.11 18.62 38.09
CA ALA A 177 10.78 19.18 37.90
C ALA A 177 9.77 18.14 37.41
N VAL A 178 10.19 17.28 36.46
CA VAL A 178 9.38 16.17 35.93
C VAL A 178 9.05 15.18 37.04
N LYS A 179 10.03 14.77 37.85
CA LYS A 179 9.80 13.86 38.98
C LYS A 179 8.79 14.42 39.97
N LYS A 180 8.95 15.68 40.38
CA LYS A 180 7.99 16.36 41.26
C LYS A 180 6.59 16.41 40.65
N ARG A 181 6.50 16.71 39.35
CA ARG A 181 5.22 16.77 38.64
C ARG A 181 4.57 15.39 38.54
N ALA A 182 5.35 14.35 38.26
CA ALA A 182 4.92 12.97 38.20
C ALA A 182 4.38 12.52 39.56
N ASP A 183 5.13 12.74 40.65
CA ASP A 183 4.69 12.42 42.01
C ASP A 183 3.32 13.06 42.31
N ILE A 184 3.14 14.34 41.92
CA ILE A 184 1.87 15.04 42.10
C ILE A 184 0.75 14.39 41.26
N LEU A 185 1.01 14.12 39.98
CA LEU A 185 0.03 13.56 39.04
C LEU A 185 -0.43 12.16 39.49
N PHE A 186 0.51 11.30 39.87
CA PHE A 186 0.22 9.94 40.34
C PHE A 186 -0.44 9.89 41.71
N MET A 187 -0.17 10.85 42.60
CA MET A 187 -0.88 10.93 43.89
C MET A 187 -2.34 11.38 43.77
N PHE A 188 -2.71 12.09 42.69
CA PHE A 188 -4.10 12.49 42.47
C PHE A 188 -4.99 11.30 42.06
N ASP A 189 -4.45 10.30 41.37
CA ASP A 189 -5.20 9.08 41.02
C ASP A 189 -5.52 8.24 42.26
N GLU A 190 -4.60 8.12 43.21
CA GLU A 190 -4.89 7.44 44.49
C GLU A 190 -5.94 8.19 45.32
N LYS A 191 -5.85 9.52 45.41
CA LYS A 191 -6.85 10.31 46.17
C LYS A 191 -8.24 10.32 45.51
N ALA A 192 -8.32 10.29 44.18
CA ALA A 192 -9.60 10.22 43.47
C ALA A 192 -10.32 8.87 43.72
N VAL A 193 -9.57 7.76 43.74
CA VAL A 193 -10.10 6.43 44.10
C VAL A 193 -10.59 6.43 45.55
N VAL A 194 -9.83 7.01 46.47
CA VAL A 194 -10.22 7.07 47.89
C VAL A 194 -11.49 7.93 48.08
N GLN A 195 -11.60 9.08 47.40
CA GLN A 195 -12.79 9.94 47.49
C GLN A 195 -14.05 9.27 46.92
N ALA A 196 -13.93 8.51 45.81
CA ALA A 196 -15.03 7.75 45.23
C ALA A 196 -15.51 6.60 46.14
N VAL A 197 -14.57 5.90 46.80
CA VAL A 197 -14.89 4.84 47.77
C VAL A 197 -15.60 5.39 49.01
N PHE A 198 -15.24 6.59 49.49
CA PHE A 198 -15.90 7.21 50.64
C PHE A 198 -17.30 7.76 50.33
N THR A 199 -17.60 8.16 49.09
CA THR A 199 -18.96 8.62 48.71
C THR A 199 -19.95 7.47 48.53
N ASP A 200 -19.51 6.30 48.07
CA ASP A 200 -20.40 5.13 47.93
C ASP A 200 -20.79 4.52 49.29
N VAL A 201 -19.86 4.52 50.26
CA VAL A 201 -20.16 4.00 51.61
C VAL A 201 -21.16 4.89 52.36
N ASN A 202 -21.11 6.21 52.19
CA ASN A 202 -22.01 7.09 52.93
C ASN A 202 -23.44 7.13 52.36
N THR A 203 -23.63 6.84 51.07
CA THR A 203 -24.97 6.77 50.44
C THR A 203 -25.68 5.44 50.74
N ALA A 204 -24.92 4.35 50.86
CA ALA A 204 -25.45 3.05 51.30
C ALA A 204 -25.79 3.01 52.81
N THR A 205 -25.05 3.74 53.64
CA THR A 205 -25.28 3.74 55.10
C THR A 205 -26.48 4.61 55.51
N ILE A 206 -26.77 5.70 54.80
CA ILE A 206 -27.93 6.57 55.10
C ILE A 206 -29.27 5.95 54.63
N SER A 207 -29.26 5.09 53.59
CA SER A 207 -30.49 4.42 53.14
C SER A 207 -30.95 3.31 54.09
N ASN A 208 -30.03 2.62 54.78
CA ASN A 208 -30.39 1.52 55.69
C ASN A 208 -30.78 1.99 57.10
N ALA A 209 -30.38 3.19 57.54
CA ALA A 209 -30.77 3.71 58.85
C ALA A 209 -32.21 4.26 58.92
N THR A 210 -32.87 4.48 57.78
CA THR A 210 -34.22 5.08 57.74
C THR A 210 -35.34 4.06 57.50
N VAL A 211 -35.02 2.78 57.22
CA VAL A 211 -36.02 1.74 56.94
C VAL A 211 -36.35 0.88 58.17
N GLU A 212 -35.43 0.71 59.13
CA GLU A 212 -35.68 -0.19 60.28
C GLU A 212 -36.30 0.45 61.53
N VAL A 213 -36.59 1.77 61.53
CA VAL A 213 -37.32 2.40 62.66
C VAL A 213 -38.85 2.38 62.45
N ASN A 214 -39.33 2.15 61.22
CA ASN A 214 -40.77 2.20 60.91
C ASN A 214 -41.47 0.83 60.88
N ALA A 215 -40.77 -0.27 61.18
CA ALA A 215 -41.35 -1.62 61.20
C ALA A 215 -41.78 -2.12 62.59
N ALA A 216 -41.66 -1.29 63.64
CA ALA A 216 -41.96 -1.67 65.03
C ALA A 216 -43.17 -0.96 65.66
N ALA A 217 -44.03 -0.29 64.87
CA ALA A 217 -45.23 0.36 65.39
C ALA A 217 -46.42 0.12 64.46
N ASN A 218 -47.01 -1.08 64.51
CA ASN A 218 -48.44 -1.34 64.24
C ASN A 218 -48.76 -2.83 64.48
N MET A 219 -48.73 -3.23 65.75
CA MET A 219 -49.45 -4.41 66.25
C MET A 219 -50.04 -4.06 67.61
N GLU A 220 -51.11 -3.27 67.63
CA GLU A 220 -52.05 -3.28 68.76
C GLU A 220 -53.41 -2.74 68.32
N GLY A 221 -54.48 -3.53 68.51
CA GLY A 221 -55.85 -3.04 68.40
C GLY A 221 -56.76 -3.78 67.41
N ALA A 222 -56.98 -5.08 67.61
CA ALA A 222 -58.19 -5.74 67.14
C ALA A 222 -58.61 -6.81 68.16
N ASP A 223 -59.40 -6.43 69.15
CA ASP A 223 -60.35 -7.35 69.79
C ASP A 223 -61.65 -6.62 70.11
N ALA A 224 -62.73 -7.37 69.99
CA ALA A 224 -64.13 -7.01 70.19
C ALA A 224 -64.54 -7.04 71.67
#